data_AF-A0A653KZ92-F1
#
_entry.id   AF-A0A653KZ92-F1
#
_cell.length_a   1.000
_cell.length_b   1.000
_cell.length_c   1.000
_cell.angle_alpha   90.00
_cell.angle_beta   90.00
_cell.angle_gamma   90.00
#
_symmetry.space_group_name_H-M   'P 1'
#
loop_
_entity.id
_entity.type
_entity.pdbx_description
1 polymer ?
#
loop_
_entity_poly.entity_id
_entity_poly.type
_entity_poly.pdbx_seq_one_letter_code
_entity_poly.pdbx_strand_id
1 'polypeptide(L)'
;MTVTFSEACERDIKAARHVRVAVYPEVKDWLPVQVRLEVSDCPRQLGFTSAAHRAGHYLVQDADLGEVMAAVNALRGQQQRPATLEMIKCAIS
;
A
#
# COMPACT_ATOMS: atom_id res chain seq x y z
N MET A 1 -15.76 0.77 4.34
CA MET A 1 -15.10 0.50 5.63
C MET A 1 -13.88 1.38 5.72
N THR A 2 -13.83 2.27 6.71
CA THR A 2 -12.65 3.08 6.99
C THR A 2 -11.55 2.18 7.53
N VAL A 3 -10.36 2.22 6.93
CA VAL A 3 -9.18 1.55 7.48
C VAL A 3 -8.76 2.20 8.79
N THR A 4 -8.60 1.39 9.83
CA THR A 4 -7.90 1.77 11.07
C THR A 4 -6.54 1.11 11.03
N PHE A 5 -5.47 1.90 11.05
CA PHE A 5 -4.12 1.39 11.17
C PHE A 5 -3.80 1.05 12.62
N SER A 6 -2.89 0.09 12.84
CA SER A 6 -2.30 -0.11 14.16
C SER A 6 -1.33 1.03 14.49
N GLU A 7 -1.07 1.28 15.77
CA GLU A 7 -0.10 2.30 16.19
C GLU A 7 1.30 2.08 15.59
N ALA A 8 1.70 0.81 15.46
CA ALA A 8 2.95 0.45 14.80
C ALA A 8 2.95 0.89 13.33
N CYS A 9 1.86 0.64 12.61
CA CYS A 9 1.71 1.03 11.22
C CYS A 9 1.75 2.55 11.06
N GLU A 10 1.05 3.30 11.91
CA GLU A 10 1.08 4.76 11.87
C GLU A 10 2.48 5.33 12.12
N ARG A 11 3.19 4.80 13.11
CA ARG A 11 4.57 5.19 13.41
C ARG A 11 5.48 4.94 12.22
N ASP A 12 5.35 3.78 11.59
CA ASP A 12 6.21 3.38 10.48
C ASP A 12 5.91 4.18 9.20
N ILE A 13 4.65 4.60 8.98
CA ILE A 13 4.28 5.56 7.92
C ILE A 13 4.93 6.92 8.18
N LYS A 14 4.78 7.45 9.41
CA LYS A 14 5.31 8.77 9.79
C LYS A 14 6.85 8.84 9.74
N ALA A 15 7.52 7.71 9.97
CA ALA A 15 8.98 7.64 9.94
C ALA A 15 9.56 7.53 8.52
N ALA A 16 8.77 7.04 7.55
CA ALA A 16 9.26 6.76 6.21
C ALA A 16 9.21 8.00 5.30
N ARG A 17 10.26 8.21 4.50
CA ARG A 17 10.26 9.25 3.46
C ARG A 17 9.40 8.90 2.24
N HIS A 18 9.19 7.62 1.98
CA HIS A 18 8.45 7.14 0.82
C HIS A 18 7.46 6.06 1.25
N VAL A 19 6.22 6.22 0.81
CA VAL A 19 5.15 5.25 1.06
C VAL A 19 4.48 4.91 -0.26
N ARG A 20 4.39 3.62 -0.57
CA ARG A 20 3.70 3.11 -1.76
C ARG A 20 2.50 2.28 -1.34
N VAL A 21 1.34 2.66 -1.84
CA VAL A 21 0.11 1.86 -1.73
C VAL A 21 -0.10 1.16 -3.06
N ALA A 22 -0.02 -0.17 -3.09
CA ALA A 22 -0.09 -0.96 -4.31
C ALA A 22 -1.26 -1.94 -4.26
N VAL A 23 -1.97 -2.10 -5.38
CA VAL A 23 -2.99 -3.13 -5.54
C VAL A 23 -2.40 -4.27 -6.37
N TYR A 24 -2.35 -5.45 -5.77
CA TYR A 24 -2.04 -6.69 -6.47
C TYR A 24 -3.35 -7.41 -6.81
N PRO A 25 -3.55 -7.76 -8.09
CA PRO A 25 -4.77 -8.42 -8.52
C PRO A 25 -4.92 -9.79 -7.84
N GLU A 26 -6.15 -10.28 -7.83
CA GLU A 26 -6.41 -11.65 -7.43
C GLU A 26 -5.62 -12.63 -8.30
N VAL A 27 -5.01 -13.62 -7.66
CA VAL A 27 -4.52 -14.82 -8.32
C VAL A 27 -5.57 -15.90 -8.14
N LYS A 28 -6.27 -16.22 -9.22
CA LYS A 28 -7.41 -17.15 -9.22
C LYS A 28 -7.07 -18.43 -8.46
N ASP A 29 -7.95 -18.82 -7.55
CA ASP A 29 -7.85 -20.03 -6.70
C ASP A 29 -6.67 -20.04 -5.70
N TRP A 30 -5.94 -18.93 -5.55
CA TRP A 30 -4.76 -18.87 -4.66
C TRP A 30 -4.78 -17.70 -3.68
N LEU A 31 -4.91 -16.46 -4.17
CA LEU A 31 -4.79 -15.26 -3.34
C LEU A 31 -5.84 -14.22 -3.75
N PRO A 32 -6.61 -13.65 -2.80
CA PRO A 32 -7.54 -12.56 -3.11
C PRO A 32 -6.77 -11.30 -3.51
N VAL A 33 -7.49 -10.28 -3.99
CA VAL A 33 -6.93 -8.94 -4.21
C VAL A 33 -6.24 -8.45 -2.94
N GLN A 34 -5.01 -7.93 -3.07
CA GLN A 34 -4.25 -7.40 -1.96
C GLN A 34 -3.98 -5.92 -2.17
N VAL A 35 -4.20 -5.12 -1.13
CA VAL A 35 -3.63 -3.77 -1.01
C VAL A 35 -2.42 -3.86 -0.11
N ARG A 36 -1.25 -3.53 -0.64
CA ARG A 36 -0.01 -3.49 0.12
C ARG A 36 0.41 -2.06 0.39
N LEU A 37 0.77 -1.81 1.63
CA LEU A 37 1.39 -0.59 2.08
C LEU A 37 2.89 -0.84 2.28
N GLU A 38 3.71 -0.28 1.41
CA GLU A 38 5.16 -0.42 1.45
C GLU A 38 5.77 0.89 1.94
N VAL A 39 6.63 0.85 2.95
CA VAL A 39 7.28 2.03 3.53
C VAL A 39 8.80 1.91 3.44
N SER A 40 9.49 3.00 3.10
CA SER A 40 10.95 3.04 2.94
C SER A 40 11.52 4.45 2.97
N ASP A 41 12.80 4.57 3.33
CA ASP A 41 13.56 5.81 3.19
C ASP A 41 14.28 5.95 1.84
N CYS A 42 14.28 4.91 1.00
CA CYS A 42 14.86 4.92 -0.34
C CYS A 42 13.82 4.46 -1.38
N PRO A 43 13.50 5.29 -2.39
CA PRO A 43 12.43 4.99 -3.34
C PRO A 43 12.73 3.74 -4.19
N ARG A 44 14.02 3.38 -4.35
CA ARG A 44 14.46 2.19 -5.10
C ARG A 44 14.14 0.87 -4.39
N GLN A 45 13.80 0.90 -3.11
CA GLN A 45 13.47 -0.28 -2.32
C GLN A 45 11.96 -0.57 -2.32
N LEU A 46 11.14 0.38 -2.79
CA LEU A 46 9.72 0.16 -3.00
C LEU A 46 9.52 -0.78 -4.19
N GLY A 47 8.46 -1.58 -4.12
CA GLY A 47 8.06 -2.45 -5.22
C GLY A 47 7.61 -1.64 -6.44
N PHE A 48 7.47 -2.34 -7.56
CA PHE A 48 6.99 -1.76 -8.82
C PHE A 48 5.73 -2.50 -9.28
N THR A 49 4.77 -1.77 -9.85
CA THR A 49 3.65 -2.38 -10.58
C THR A 49 3.62 -1.84 -11.99
N SER A 50 3.46 -2.75 -12.96
CA SER A 50 3.30 -2.40 -14.36
C SER A 50 1.81 -2.42 -14.74
N ALA A 51 1.40 -1.51 -15.64
CA ALA A 51 0.05 -1.51 -16.22
C ALA A 51 -0.36 -2.86 -16.83
N ALA A 52 0.60 -3.64 -17.35
CA ALA A 52 0.36 -4.97 -17.93
C ALA A 52 -0.30 -5.97 -16.96
N HIS A 53 -0.09 -5.80 -15.65
CA HIS A 53 -0.65 -6.69 -14.61
C HIS A 53 -2.00 -6.19 -14.06
N ARG A 54 -2.59 -5.14 -14.66
CA ARG A 54 -3.76 -4.42 -14.11
C ARG A 54 -3.57 -3.98 -12.65
N ALA A 55 -2.31 -3.87 -12.22
CA ALA A 55 -1.95 -3.51 -10.88
C ALA A 55 -1.78 -1.99 -10.80
N GLY A 56 -2.56 -1.34 -9.94
CA GLY A 56 -2.43 0.09 -9.65
C GLY A 56 -1.42 0.33 -8.53
N HIS A 57 -0.75 1.49 -8.53
CA HIS A 57 -0.07 1.97 -7.34
C HIS A 57 -0.26 3.47 -7.16
N TYR A 58 -0.16 3.92 -5.91
CA TYR A 58 -0.09 5.31 -5.52
C TYR A 58 1.19 5.49 -4.70
N LEU A 59 2.07 6.38 -5.13
CA LEU A 59 3.29 6.73 -4.41
C LEU A 59 3.06 8.06 -3.69
N VAL A 60 3.28 8.06 -2.38
CA VAL A 60 3.30 9.25 -1.53
C VAL A 60 4.76 9.52 -1.16
N GLN A 61 5.26 10.68 -1.58
CA GLN A 61 6.55 11.21 -1.13
C GLN A 61 6.30 12.11 0.08
N ASP A 62 7.15 12.03 1.11
CA ASP A 62 6.98 12.76 2.38
C ASP A 62 5.61 12.49 3.03
N ALA A 63 5.36 11.21 3.30
CA ALA A 63 4.01 10.70 3.52
C ALA A 63 3.29 11.29 4.74
N ASP A 64 2.17 11.96 4.47
CA ASP A 64 1.17 12.28 5.48
C ASP A 64 0.26 11.07 5.74
N LEU A 65 0.00 10.78 7.03
CA LEU A 65 -0.82 9.65 7.43
C LEU A 65 -2.24 9.71 6.83
N GLY A 66 -2.84 10.89 6.78
CA GLY A 66 -4.18 11.11 6.24
C GLY A 66 -4.24 10.82 4.74
N GLU A 67 -3.23 11.25 3.98
CA GLU A 67 -3.13 10.96 2.55
C GLU A 67 -2.98 9.46 2.28
N VAL A 68 -2.14 8.77 3.06
CA VAL A 68 -1.97 7.32 2.95
C VAL A 68 -3.28 6.58 3.27
N MET A 69 -4.00 6.99 4.32
CA MET A 69 -5.32 6.43 4.65
C MET A 69 -6.33 6.66 3.52
N ALA A 70 -6.37 7.86 2.95
CA ALA A 70 -7.27 8.18 1.85
C ALA A 70 -6.97 7.31 0.62
N ALA A 71 -5.69 7.16 0.25
CA ALA A 71 -5.27 6.33 -0.87
C ALA A 71 -5.63 4.85 -0.67
N VAL A 72 -5.37 4.29 0.52
CA VAL A 72 -5.75 2.90 0.84
C VAL A 72 -7.26 2.70 0.75
N ASN A 73 -8.05 3.60 1.34
CA ASN A 73 -9.51 3.50 1.32
C ASN A 73 -10.07 3.62 -0.11
N ALA A 74 -9.54 4.55 -0.92
CA ALA A 74 -9.93 4.70 -2.31
C ALA A 74 -9.63 3.44 -3.12
N LEU A 75 -8.42 2.90 -3.00
CA LEU A 75 -8.01 1.70 -3.72
C LEU A 75 -8.82 0.47 -3.30
N ARG A 76 -9.06 0.27 -2.00
CA ARG A 76 -9.91 -0.83 -1.51
C ARG A 76 -11.36 -0.69 -1.96
N GLY A 77 -11.89 0.54 -2.01
CA GLY A 77 -13.26 0.82 -2.47
C GLY A 77 -13.47 0.58 -3.97
N GLN A 78 -12.42 0.63 -4.77
CA GLN A 78 -12.48 0.31 -6.20
C GLN A 78 -12.50 -1.20 -6.49
N GLN A 79 -12.21 -2.05 -5.51
CA GLN A 79 -12.13 -3.50 -5.72
C GLN A 79 -13.53 -4.12 -5.68
N GLN A 80 -13.84 -4.96 -6.66
CA GLN A 80 -15.11 -5.69 -6.73
C GLN A 80 -15.23 -6.76 -5.63
N ARG A 81 -14.11 -7.19 -5.05
CA ARG A 81 -14.03 -8.17 -3.97
C ARG A 81 -13.29 -7.56 -2.78
N PRO A 82 -13.57 -8.03 -1.53
CA PRO A 82 -12.85 -7.55 -0.35
C PRO A 82 -11.34 -7.73 -0.52
N ALA A 83 -10.60 -6.62 -0.46
CA ALA A 83 -9.15 -6.64 -0.52
C ALA A 83 -8.54 -6.66 0.89
N THR A 84 -7.55 -7.54 1.08
CA THR A 84 -6.73 -7.55 2.30
C THR A 84 -5.81 -6.34 2.31
N LEU A 85 -5.40 -5.91 3.51
CA LEU A 85 -4.41 -4.86 3.69
C LEU A 85 -3.20 -5.44 4.41
N GLU A 86 -2.04 -5.34 3.80
CA GLU A 86 -0.77 -5.82 4.35
C GLU A 86 0.24 -4.68 4.37
N MET A 87 1.00 -4.55 5.46
CA MET A 87 2.09 -3.59 5.56
C MET A 87 3.45 -4.29 5.44
N ILE A 88 4.29 -3.78 4.56
CA ILE A 88 5.65 -4.28 4.31
C ILE A 88 6.64 -3.16 4.59
N LYS A 89 7.59 -3.43 5.49
CA LYS A 89 8.78 -2.59 5.66
C LYS A 89 9.79 -3.01 4.62
N CYS A 90 10.01 -2.17 3.62
CA CYS A 90 11.14 -2.34 2.72
C CYS A 90 12.40 -1.94 3.48
N ALA A 91 13.50 -2.69 3.32
CA ALA A 91 14.72 -2.53 4.10
C ALA A 91 15.10 -1.05 4.25
N ILE A 92 15.24 -0.53 5.47
CA ILE A 92 15.63 0.86 5.69
C ILE A 92 17.16 0.87 5.63
N SER A 93 17.76 1.52 4.62
CA SER A 93 19.22 1.63 4.51
C SER A 93 19.75 2.82 5.30
#